data_AF-A0A7S0PVQ2-F1
#
_entry.id   AF-A0A7S0PVQ2-F1
#
_cell.length_a   1.000
_cell.length_b   1.000
_cell.length_c   1.000
_cell.angle_alpha   90.00
_cell.angle_beta   90.00
_cell.angle_gamma   90.00
#
_symmetry.space_group_name_H-M   'P 1'
#
loop_
_entity.id
_entity.type
_entity.pdbx_description
1 polymer ?
#
loop_
_entity_poly.entity_id
_entity_poly.type
_entity_poly.pdbx_seq_one_letter_code
_entity_poly.pdbx_strand_id
1 'polypeptide(L)'
;MFRRSLSQPAATATRSLSSGLPFRIRMPLKKLQAKKNLPQQSFRPAALGDGEQLETSSNEPDYLRLALTSRVYDLVSESPLQYAPGLSHKLQACIHVKREDVLPSFSYRIRGAGNLL
;
A
#
# COMPACT_ATOMS: atom_id res chain seq x y z
N MET A 1 66.45 -11.41 9.21
CA MET A 1 65.69 -11.51 7.95
C MET A 1 64.88 -12.81 7.97
N PHE A 2 63.61 -12.71 7.60
CA PHE A 2 62.63 -13.78 7.31
C PHE A 2 61.92 -14.52 8.46
N ARG A 3 60.60 -14.24 8.49
CA ARG A 3 59.55 -14.72 9.40
C ARG A 3 59.27 -16.22 9.23
N ARG A 4 59.13 -16.93 10.35
CA ARG A 4 58.41 -18.21 10.44
C ARG A 4 56.91 -17.92 10.59
N SER A 5 56.11 -18.51 9.72
CA SER A 5 54.65 -18.59 9.81
C SER A 5 54.25 -19.59 10.90
N LEU A 6 53.52 -19.12 11.91
CA LEU A 6 52.81 -19.98 12.85
C LEU A 6 51.40 -19.40 13.10
N SER A 7 50.46 -20.32 13.03
CA SER A 7 49.00 -20.22 13.14
C SER A 7 48.46 -19.23 14.18
N GLN A 8 47.47 -18.43 13.77
CA GLN A 8 46.57 -17.75 14.69
C GLN A 8 45.56 -18.76 15.27
N PRO A 9 45.30 -18.80 16.58
CA PRO A 9 44.11 -19.46 17.10
C PRO A 9 42.89 -18.55 16.94
N ALA A 10 41.80 -19.13 16.45
CA ALA A 10 40.50 -18.50 16.35
C ALA A 10 39.99 -18.07 17.75
N ALA A 11 39.91 -16.76 17.97
CA ALA A 11 39.16 -16.22 19.09
C ALA A 11 37.67 -16.34 18.78
N THR A 12 37.03 -17.33 19.41
CA THR A 12 35.57 -17.51 19.44
C THR A 12 34.92 -16.27 20.06
N ALA A 13 34.49 -15.34 19.21
CA ALA A 13 33.65 -14.23 19.61
C ALA A 13 32.23 -14.77 19.88
N THR A 14 31.91 -15.04 21.15
CA THR A 14 30.53 -15.16 21.61
C THR A 14 29.81 -13.84 21.34
N ARG A 15 29.09 -13.78 20.21
CA ARG A 15 28.19 -12.66 19.87
C ARG A 15 27.04 -12.61 20.86
N SER A 16 27.19 -11.85 21.95
CA SER A 16 26.04 -11.41 22.73
C SER A 16 25.31 -10.32 21.93
N LEU A 17 24.25 -10.70 21.23
CA LEU A 17 23.29 -9.75 20.65
C LEU A 17 22.50 -9.11 21.80
N SER A 18 23.04 -8.07 22.43
CA SER A 18 22.28 -7.20 23.31
C SER A 18 21.44 -6.27 22.44
N SER A 19 20.15 -6.55 22.31
CA SER A 19 19.18 -5.58 21.80
C SER A 19 19.32 -4.28 22.59
N GLY A 20 19.68 -3.18 21.92
CA GLY A 20 19.96 -1.86 22.53
C GLY A 20 18.71 -1.14 23.06
N LEU A 21 17.96 -1.79 23.95
CA LEU A 21 16.84 -1.21 24.67
C LEU A 21 17.24 -1.04 26.14
N PRO A 22 16.95 0.11 26.78
CA PRO A 22 17.44 0.44 28.12
C PRO A 22 16.85 -0.41 29.25
N PHE A 23 15.95 -1.35 28.94
CA PHE A 23 15.38 -2.29 29.90
C PHE A 23 15.13 -3.66 29.26
N ARG A 24 15.49 -4.72 29.97
CA ARG A 24 15.26 -6.11 29.57
C ARG A 24 13.87 -6.53 30.04
N ILE A 25 12.86 -6.39 29.19
CA ILE A 25 11.51 -6.88 29.48
C ILE A 25 11.57 -8.42 29.59
N ARG A 26 11.72 -8.96 30.81
CA ARG A 26 11.57 -10.40 31.05
C ARG A 26 10.08 -10.73 31.08
N MET A 27 9.46 -10.85 29.90
CA MET A 27 8.17 -11.51 29.82
C MET A 27 8.36 -13.02 30.09
N PRO A 28 7.58 -13.63 31.00
CA PRO A 28 7.66 -15.06 31.25
C PRO A 28 7.29 -15.83 29.98
N LEU A 29 8.01 -16.93 29.70
CA LEU A 29 7.91 -17.71 28.45
C LEU A 29 6.47 -18.14 28.12
N LYS A 30 5.66 -18.44 29.15
CA LYS A 30 4.23 -18.77 28.99
C LYS A 30 3.42 -17.65 28.31
N LYS A 31 3.72 -16.38 28.59
CA LYS A 31 3.05 -15.23 27.95
C LYS A 31 3.51 -15.03 26.50
N LEU A 32 4.75 -15.38 26.17
CA LEU A 32 5.24 -15.37 24.79
C LEU A 32 4.61 -16.48 23.96
N GLN A 33 4.47 -17.67 24.55
CA GLN A 33 3.79 -18.80 23.90
C GLN A 33 2.30 -18.53 23.67
N ALA A 34 1.62 -17.87 24.62
CA ALA A 34 0.23 -17.45 24.44
C ALA A 34 0.05 -16.43 23.31
N LYS A 35 0.98 -15.46 23.17
CA LYS A 35 0.98 -14.52 22.03
C LYS A 35 1.26 -15.19 20.69
N LYS A 36 2.07 -16.26 20.68
CA LYS A 36 2.35 -17.05 19.46
C LYS A 36 1.14 -17.90 19.03
N ASN A 37 0.31 -18.32 19.99
CA ASN A 37 -0.90 -19.12 19.74
C ASN A 37 -2.19 -18.28 19.62
N LEU A 38 -2.10 -16.96 19.71
CA LEU A 38 -3.22 -16.12 19.32
C LEU A 38 -3.39 -16.27 17.80
N PRO A 39 -4.62 -16.42 17.25
CA PRO A 39 -4.80 -16.31 15.82
C PRO A 39 -4.15 -14.99 15.41
N GLN A 40 -3.11 -15.06 14.59
CA GLN A 40 -2.65 -13.90 13.88
C GLN A 40 -3.86 -13.50 13.04
N GLN A 41 -4.67 -12.57 13.55
CA GLN A 41 -5.45 -11.74 12.67
C GLN A 41 -4.39 -11.20 11.73
N SER A 42 -4.41 -11.68 10.50
CA SER A 42 -3.67 -11.08 9.43
C SER A 42 -4.16 -9.64 9.42
N PHE A 43 -3.46 -8.76 10.12
CA PHE A 43 -3.48 -7.36 9.81
C PHE A 43 -2.84 -7.34 8.43
N ARG A 44 -3.69 -7.57 7.42
CA ARG A 44 -3.41 -7.06 6.10
C ARG A 44 -3.14 -5.58 6.39
N PRO A 45 -1.93 -5.07 6.11
CA PRO A 45 -1.76 -3.62 6.13
C PRO A 45 -2.94 -3.06 5.34
N ALA A 46 -3.56 -1.98 5.81
CA ALA A 46 -4.66 -1.34 5.11
C ALA A 46 -4.15 -0.98 3.71
N ALA A 47 -4.32 -1.93 2.80
CA ALA A 47 -3.91 -1.83 1.42
C ALA A 47 -4.87 -0.79 0.87
N LEU A 48 -4.31 0.22 0.25
CA LEU A 48 -5.02 1.35 -0.30
C LEU A 48 -5.80 0.87 -1.53
N GLY A 49 -6.80 0.00 -1.33
CA GLY A 49 -7.71 -0.51 -2.35
C GLY A 49 -7.07 -0.72 -3.71
N ASP A 50 -5.87 -1.29 -3.75
CA ASP A 50 -5.21 -1.73 -4.97
C ASP A 50 -6.04 -2.90 -5.47
N GLY A 51 -6.71 -2.70 -6.60
CA GLY A 51 -7.81 -3.50 -7.17
C GLY A 51 -7.51 -4.97 -7.48
N GLU A 52 -6.49 -5.55 -6.86
CA GLU A 52 -5.98 -6.93 -7.01
C GLU A 52 -7.00 -8.01 -6.60
N GLN A 53 -8.13 -7.65 -5.98
CA GLN A 53 -9.18 -8.60 -5.56
C GLN A 53 -10.44 -8.57 -6.43
N LEU A 54 -10.38 -8.04 -7.65
CA LEU A 54 -11.45 -8.18 -8.64
C LEU A 54 -11.25 -9.42 -9.52
N GLU A 55 -10.89 -10.55 -8.91
CA GLU A 55 -11.03 -11.86 -9.54
C GLU A 55 -12.53 -12.14 -9.68
N THR A 56 -13.12 -11.72 -10.79
CA THR A 56 -14.54 -11.92 -11.07
C THR A 56 -14.84 -13.40 -11.16
N SER A 57 -15.87 -13.85 -10.44
CA SER A 57 -16.46 -15.15 -10.71
C SER A 57 -16.86 -15.22 -12.19
N SER A 58 -16.73 -16.39 -12.83
CA SER A 58 -16.82 -16.59 -14.28
C SER A 58 -18.11 -16.09 -14.96
N ASN A 59 -19.08 -15.59 -14.20
CA ASN A 59 -20.37 -15.09 -14.67
C ASN A 59 -20.56 -13.56 -14.47
N GLU A 60 -19.57 -12.85 -13.91
CA GLU A 60 -19.63 -11.40 -13.69
C GLU A 60 -18.77 -10.65 -14.71
N PRO A 61 -19.24 -9.51 -15.28
CA PRO A 61 -18.42 -8.71 -16.18
C PRO A 61 -17.14 -8.22 -15.49
N ASP A 62 -16.01 -8.47 -16.15
CA ASP A 62 -14.69 -8.01 -15.72
C ASP A 62 -14.58 -6.48 -15.91
N TYR A 63 -14.96 -5.73 -14.86
CA TYR A 63 -14.93 -4.27 -14.88
C TYR A 63 -13.52 -3.69 -14.98
N LEU A 64 -12.48 -4.40 -14.52
CA LEU A 64 -11.10 -3.95 -14.70
C LEU A 64 -10.74 -3.92 -16.17
N ARG A 65 -11.00 -5.03 -16.87
CA ARG A 65 -10.78 -5.11 -18.31
C ARG A 65 -11.63 -4.08 -19.05
N LEU A 66 -12.92 -3.97 -18.73
CA LEU A 66 -13.82 -3.00 -19.37
C LEU A 66 -13.37 -1.55 -19.16
N ALA A 67 -12.90 -1.20 -17.96
CA ALA A 67 -12.39 0.14 -17.66
C ALA A 67 -11.08 0.44 -18.42
N LEU A 68 -10.16 -0.53 -18.49
CA LEU A 68 -8.88 -0.37 -19.19
C LEU A 68 -9.03 -0.31 -20.72
N THR A 69 -10.00 -1.03 -21.29
CA THR A 69 -10.26 -1.04 -22.75
C THR A 69 -11.24 0.03 -23.21
N SER A 70 -11.63 0.95 -22.31
CA SER A 70 -12.65 1.96 -22.62
C SER A 70 -12.16 3.02 -23.62
N ARG A 71 -13.04 3.43 -24.53
CA ARG A 71 -12.76 4.46 -25.56
C ARG A 71 -12.99 5.91 -25.10
N VAL A 72 -13.15 6.10 -23.79
CA VAL A 72 -13.49 7.41 -23.19
C VAL A 72 -12.50 8.52 -23.58
N TYR A 73 -11.22 8.17 -23.75
CA TYR A 73 -10.16 9.13 -24.05
C TYR A 73 -10.13 9.61 -25.50
N ASP A 74 -10.85 8.95 -26.41
CA ASP A 74 -11.03 9.43 -27.78
C ASP A 74 -11.89 10.69 -27.82
N LEU A 75 -12.78 10.85 -26.82
CA LEU A 75 -13.73 11.96 -26.73
C LEU A 75 -13.30 13.03 -25.74
N VAL A 76 -12.65 12.63 -24.63
CA VAL A 76 -12.47 13.49 -23.47
C VAL A 76 -11.11 13.27 -22.82
N SER A 77 -10.39 14.37 -22.54
CA SER A 77 -9.11 14.33 -21.84
C SER A 77 -9.25 14.10 -20.32
N GLU A 78 -8.12 13.85 -19.66
CA GLU A 78 -8.07 13.74 -18.22
C GLU A 78 -8.43 15.08 -17.54
N SER A 79 -9.45 15.04 -16.68
CA SER A 79 -9.84 16.21 -15.88
C SER A 79 -8.85 16.45 -14.73
N PRO A 80 -8.61 17.70 -14.32
CA PRO A 80 -7.62 17.97 -13.27
C PRO A 80 -8.11 17.50 -11.89
N LEU A 81 -7.16 17.06 -11.06
CA LEU A 81 -7.37 16.80 -9.64
C LEU A 81 -6.88 18.01 -8.85
N GLN A 82 -7.81 18.81 -8.32
CA GLN A 82 -7.52 20.09 -7.71
C GLN A 82 -7.53 20.00 -6.18
N TYR A 83 -6.46 20.46 -5.54
CA TYR A 83 -6.44 20.59 -4.08
C TYR A 83 -7.40 21.68 -3.61
N ALA A 84 -8.20 21.39 -2.57
CA ALA A 84 -9.19 22.31 -2.01
C ALA A 84 -8.70 22.85 -0.65
N PRO A 85 -7.93 23.95 -0.61
CA PRO A 85 -7.26 24.41 0.62
C PRO A 85 -8.24 24.80 1.73
N GLY A 86 -9.35 25.47 1.39
CA GLY A 86 -10.34 25.91 2.38
C GLY A 86 -11.06 24.74 3.06
N LEU A 87 -11.44 23.72 2.30
CA LEU A 87 -12.06 22.50 2.85
C LEU A 87 -11.04 21.67 3.63
N SER A 88 -9.83 21.56 3.09
CA SER A 88 -8.74 20.82 3.73
C SER A 88 -8.38 21.40 5.09
N HIS A 89 -8.32 22.73 5.21
CA HIS A 89 -8.07 23.41 6.48
C HIS A 89 -9.22 23.20 7.48
N LYS A 90 -10.48 23.30 7.02
CA LYS A 90 -11.66 23.12 7.89
C LYS A 90 -11.80 21.70 8.43
N LEU A 91 -11.50 20.70 7.60
CA LEU A 91 -11.66 19.28 7.94
C LEU A 91 -10.36 18.63 8.42
N GLN A 92 -9.26 19.40 8.47
CA GLN A 92 -7.92 18.92 8.82
C GLN A 92 -7.52 17.65 8.04
N ALA A 93 -7.87 17.59 6.76
CA ALA A 93 -7.63 16.47 5.86
C ALA A 93 -7.16 16.96 4.48
N CYS A 94 -6.41 16.14 3.75
CA CYS A 94 -5.94 16.51 2.41
C CYS A 94 -7.03 16.24 1.36
N ILE A 95 -7.84 17.25 1.06
CA ILE A 95 -9.00 17.10 0.17
C ILE A 95 -8.65 17.55 -1.23
N HIS A 96 -8.90 16.65 -2.18
CA HIS A 96 -8.79 16.91 -3.61
C HIS A 96 -10.15 16.73 -4.28
N VAL A 97 -10.40 17.54 -5.30
CA VAL A 97 -11.63 17.52 -6.09
C VAL A 97 -11.28 17.20 -7.54
N LYS A 98 -11.88 16.13 -8.08
CA LYS A 98 -11.79 15.80 -9.49
C LYS A 98 -12.75 16.71 -10.27
N ARG A 99 -12.22 17.55 -11.15
CA ARG A 99 -12.97 18.61 -11.85
C ARG A 99 -13.62 18.10 -13.13
N GLU A 100 -14.53 17.12 -13.02
CA GLU A 100 -15.30 16.60 -14.16
C GLU A 100 -16.25 17.64 -14.78
N ASP A 101 -16.44 18.79 -14.12
CA ASP A 101 -17.19 19.94 -14.65
C ASP A 101 -16.45 20.68 -15.77
N VAL A 102 -15.14 20.49 -15.91
CA VAL A 102 -14.33 21.12 -16.98
C VAL A 102 -14.54 20.44 -18.34
N LEU A 103 -15.16 19.26 -18.34
CA LEU A 103 -15.44 18.52 -19.57
C LEU A 103 -16.47 19.25 -20.45
N PRO A 104 -16.53 18.97 -21.77
CA PRO A 104 -17.45 19.65 -22.70
C PRO A 104 -18.94 19.56 -22.30
N SER A 105 -19.34 18.49 -21.61
CA SER A 105 -20.70 18.27 -21.11
C SER A 105 -20.94 18.72 -19.67
N PHE A 106 -19.98 19.45 -19.07
CA PHE A 106 -19.99 19.93 -17.68
C PHE A 106 -20.23 18.84 -16.61
N SER A 107 -20.07 17.57 -16.99
CA SER A 107 -20.41 16.42 -16.16
C SER A 107 -19.72 15.17 -16.68
N TYR A 108 -19.52 14.20 -15.78
CA TYR A 108 -18.89 12.91 -16.09
C TYR A 108 -19.70 12.02 -17.06
N ARG A 109 -20.97 12.38 -17.34
CA ARG A 109 -21.93 11.55 -18.10
C ARG A 109 -21.45 11.20 -19.51
N ILE A 110 -20.65 12.08 -20.12
CA ILE A 110 -20.08 11.87 -21.46
C ILE A 110 -19.18 10.64 -21.53
N ARG A 111 -18.53 10.24 -20.43
CA ARG A 111 -17.66 9.05 -20.41
C ARG A 111 -18.47 7.77 -20.66
N GLY A 112 -19.62 7.65 -20.00
CA GLY A 112 -20.53 6.51 -20.18
C GLY A 112 -21.19 6.50 -21.57
N ALA A 113 -21.66 7.67 -22.02
CA ALA A 113 -22.25 7.81 -23.36
C ALA A 113 -21.23 7.47 -24.46
N GLY A 114 -19.98 7.90 -24.30
CA GLY A 114 -18.89 7.63 -25.23
C GLY A 114 -18.48 6.17 -25.34
N ASN A 115 -18.54 5.43 -24.22
CA ASN A 115 -18.19 4.01 -24.22
C ASN A 115 -19.30 3.09 -24.74
N LEU A 116 -20.54 3.60 -24.82
CA LEU A 116 -21.69 2.87 -25.36
C LEU A 116 -21.78 2.96 -26.89
N LEU A 117 -21.22 4.02 -27.47
CA LEU A 117 -21.17 4.27 -28.92
C LEU A 117 -20.10 3.44 -29.60
#